data_AF-A0A7S0SP38-F1
#
_entry.id   AF-A0A7S0SP38-F1
#
_cell.length_a   1.000
_cell.length_b   1.000
_cell.length_c   1.000
_cell.angle_alpha   90.00
_cell.angle_beta   90.00
_cell.angle_gamma   90.00
#
_symmetry.space_group_name_H-M   'P 1'
#
loop_
_entity.id
_entity.type
_entity.pdbx_description
1 polymer ?
#
loop_
_entity_poly.entity_id
_entity_poly.type
_entity_poly.pdbx_seq_one_letter_code
_entity_poly.pdbx_strand_id
1 'polypeptide(L)'
;KTTNNISNDSNNFINGFFLILFIGIIISGLFIILLSQLSSYIIHTSLILAISITFISGIIIFTDGSILIGLIVIGLSIYLVTYYYQLKPYIAFATVNLKIACKALQELPSLFLTTAVVIGLQALFYLLWFLTVVGEATNESTSYIYSYGQSYSLSQCSTYTYTNTLTISNTTLTCAYTNCNACICSNSIIVYPSKPCYTPKLYYNVYALLLLSLLWTSSISSNIVNCTVSRSISKWWINNDINESATVWESLYISLTTSFGSICFGSLFVAILRTIRYMI
;
A
#
# COMPACT_ATOMS: atom_id res chain seq x y z
N LYS A 1 -10.83 19.64 28.50
CA LYS A 1 -9.42 19.62 28.02
C LYS A 1 -9.14 18.53 26.98
N THR A 2 -10.05 17.59 26.74
CA THR A 2 -9.90 16.46 25.80
C THR A 2 -10.29 16.77 24.35
N THR A 3 -11.15 17.77 24.10
CA THR A 3 -11.58 18.16 22.74
C THR A 3 -10.48 18.82 21.91
N ASN A 4 -9.59 19.61 22.53
CA ASN A 4 -8.49 20.29 21.82
C ASN A 4 -7.38 19.33 21.36
N ASN A 5 -7.24 18.16 22.01
CA ASN A 5 -6.21 17.18 21.62
C ASN A 5 -6.66 16.35 20.40
N ILE A 6 -7.95 15.99 20.33
CA ILE A 6 -8.49 15.20 19.21
C ILE A 6 -8.46 16.01 17.90
N SER A 7 -8.77 17.31 17.94
CA SER A 7 -8.68 18.18 16.77
C SER A 7 -7.23 18.38 16.29
N ASN A 8 -6.26 18.42 17.20
CA ASN A 8 -4.85 18.52 16.84
C ASN A 8 -4.33 17.23 16.18
N ASP A 9 -4.72 16.07 16.70
CA ASP A 9 -4.29 14.77 16.13
C ASP A 9 -4.88 14.54 14.73
N SER A 10 -6.15 14.90 14.50
CA SER A 10 -6.76 14.81 13.15
C SER A 10 -6.08 15.75 12.15
N ASN A 11 -5.73 16.96 12.57
CA ASN A 11 -5.06 17.94 11.71
C ASN A 11 -3.64 17.49 11.35
N ASN A 12 -2.92 16.89 12.28
CA ASN A 12 -1.56 16.36 12.05
C ASN A 12 -1.56 15.19 11.07
N PHE A 13 -2.55 14.30 11.15
CA PHE A 13 -2.69 13.17 10.22
C PHE A 13 -2.97 13.64 8.79
N ILE A 14 -3.91 14.58 8.62
CA ILE A 14 -4.25 15.16 7.31
C ILE A 14 -3.05 15.88 6.69
N ASN A 15 -2.34 16.69 7.49
CA ASN A 15 -1.13 17.38 7.03
C ASN A 15 -0.03 16.40 6.63
N GLY A 16 0.16 15.30 7.37
CA GLY A 16 1.10 14.25 7.03
C GLY A 16 0.80 13.57 5.68
N PHE A 17 -0.48 13.31 5.40
CA PHE A 17 -0.91 12.72 4.13
C PHE A 17 -0.61 13.63 2.93
N PHE A 18 -0.95 14.92 3.01
CA PHE A 18 -0.65 15.89 1.94
C PHE A 18 0.85 16.06 1.73
N LEU A 19 1.65 16.02 2.81
CA LEU A 19 3.10 16.11 2.73
C LEU A 19 3.71 14.91 1.98
N ILE A 20 3.25 13.68 2.25
CA ILE A 20 3.72 12.49 1.54
C ILE A 20 3.36 12.54 0.05
N LEU A 21 2.15 12.97 -0.30
CA LEU A 21 1.73 13.14 -1.70
C LEU A 21 2.61 14.17 -2.42
N PHE A 22 2.87 15.31 -1.77
CA PHE A 22 3.69 16.37 -2.35
C PHE A 22 5.14 15.91 -2.58
N ILE A 23 5.75 15.24 -1.60
CA ILE A 23 7.08 14.66 -1.72
C ILE A 23 7.11 13.62 -2.84
N GLY A 24 6.09 12.77 -2.95
CA GLY A 24 5.99 11.76 -4.01
C GLY A 24 5.98 12.37 -5.42
N ILE A 25 5.23 13.46 -5.63
CA ILE A 25 5.20 14.17 -6.92
C ILE A 25 6.58 14.74 -7.27
N ILE A 26 7.25 15.37 -6.30
CA ILE A 26 8.60 15.94 -6.51
C ILE A 26 9.60 14.83 -6.84
N ILE A 27 9.63 13.76 -6.05
CA ILE A 27 10.55 12.62 -6.27
C ILE A 27 10.29 11.99 -7.63
N SER A 28 9.02 11.81 -8.02
CA SER A 28 8.68 11.26 -9.34
C SER A 28 9.14 12.16 -10.48
N GLY A 29 8.94 13.49 -10.37
CA GLY A 29 9.42 14.45 -11.36
C GLY A 29 10.94 14.45 -11.47
N LEU A 30 11.63 14.45 -10.33
CA LEU A 30 13.09 14.35 -10.25
C LEU A 30 13.58 13.05 -10.92
N PHE A 31 12.90 11.93 -10.68
CA PHE A 31 13.26 10.64 -11.25
C PHE A 31 13.11 10.62 -12.78
N ILE A 32 12.06 11.24 -13.34
CA ILE A 32 11.89 11.35 -14.79
C ILE A 32 13.01 12.22 -15.40
N ILE A 33 13.35 13.34 -14.77
CA ILE A 33 14.46 14.21 -15.21
C ILE A 33 15.78 13.42 -15.17
N LEU A 34 16.04 12.72 -14.07
CA LEU A 34 17.22 11.87 -13.87
C LEU A 34 17.32 10.81 -14.98
N LEU A 35 16.23 10.09 -15.28
CA LEU A 35 16.18 9.09 -16.35
C LEU A 35 16.47 9.69 -17.73
N SER A 36 15.96 10.89 -18.01
CA SER A 36 16.18 11.55 -19.30
C SER A 36 17.61 12.05 -19.50
N GLN A 37 18.25 12.58 -18.44
CA GLN A 37 19.56 13.23 -18.52
C GLN A 37 20.74 12.29 -18.24
N LEU A 38 20.56 11.28 -17.39
CA LEU A 38 21.63 10.44 -16.84
C LEU A 38 21.39 8.93 -17.06
N SER A 39 20.54 8.56 -18.02
CA SER A 39 20.19 7.16 -18.36
C SER A 39 21.38 6.19 -18.37
N SER A 40 22.49 6.55 -19.01
CA SER A 40 23.70 5.71 -19.02
C SER A 40 24.33 5.55 -17.63
N TYR A 41 24.41 6.64 -16.85
CA TYR A 41 24.98 6.60 -15.51
C TYR A 41 24.10 5.79 -14.54
N ILE A 42 22.77 5.91 -14.64
CA ILE A 42 21.80 5.18 -13.79
C ILE A 42 21.93 3.66 -13.95
N ILE A 43 22.08 3.18 -15.18
CA ILE A 43 22.21 1.73 -15.43
C ILE A 43 23.53 1.21 -14.81
N HIS A 44 24.62 1.96 -14.94
CA HIS A 44 25.89 1.59 -14.31
C HIS A 44 25.81 1.63 -12.78
N THR A 45 25.28 2.70 -12.20
CA THR A 45 25.21 2.85 -10.74
C THR A 45 24.26 1.84 -10.11
N SER A 46 23.10 1.57 -10.71
CA SER A 46 22.16 0.58 -10.19
C SER A 46 22.73 -0.83 -10.19
N LEU A 47 23.45 -1.24 -11.23
CA LEU A 47 24.11 -2.56 -11.29
C LEU A 47 25.28 -2.66 -10.31
N ILE A 48 26.12 -1.63 -10.21
CA ILE A 48 27.22 -1.60 -9.23
C ILE A 48 26.66 -1.67 -7.81
N LEU A 49 25.62 -0.88 -7.51
CA LEU A 49 24.96 -0.87 -6.20
C LEU A 49 24.35 -2.24 -5.87
N ALA A 50 23.69 -2.91 -6.83
CA ALA A 50 23.13 -4.24 -6.63
C ALA A 50 24.22 -5.28 -6.33
N ILE A 51 25.36 -5.24 -7.04
CA ILE A 51 26.51 -6.09 -6.76
C ILE A 51 27.06 -5.80 -5.34
N SER A 52 27.23 -4.53 -4.98
CA SER A 52 27.74 -4.14 -3.66
C SER A 52 26.81 -4.58 -2.53
N ILE A 53 25.50 -4.37 -2.66
CA ILE A 53 24.50 -4.74 -1.65
C ILE A 53 24.45 -6.26 -1.45
N THR A 54 24.44 -7.03 -2.55
CA THR A 54 24.40 -8.51 -2.47
C THR A 54 25.69 -9.07 -1.88
N PHE A 55 26.84 -8.51 -2.21
CA PHE A 55 28.12 -8.91 -1.63
C PHE A 55 28.19 -8.62 -0.12
N ILE A 56 27.81 -7.40 0.31
CA ILE A 56 27.79 -7.01 1.73
C ILE A 56 26.81 -7.89 2.51
N SER A 57 25.61 -8.13 1.95
CA SER A 57 24.61 -9.04 2.53
C SER A 57 25.17 -10.45 2.71
N GLY A 58 25.91 -10.98 1.74
CA GLY A 58 26.55 -12.30 1.85
C GLY A 58 27.57 -12.38 2.99
N ILE A 59 28.37 -11.33 3.20
CA ILE A 59 29.35 -11.27 4.30
C ILE A 59 28.65 -11.25 5.65
N ILE A 60 27.59 -10.43 5.81
CA ILE A 60 26.84 -10.34 7.08
C ILE A 60 26.24 -11.71 7.45
N ILE A 61 25.62 -12.40 6.48
CA ILE A 61 25.03 -13.73 6.71
C ILE A 61 26.10 -14.78 7.04
N PHE A 62 27.30 -14.65 6.46
CA PHE A 62 28.43 -15.51 6.78
C PHE A 62 28.93 -15.28 8.22
N THR A 63 28.97 -14.03 8.68
CA THR A 63 29.35 -13.70 10.07
C THR A 63 28.31 -14.15 11.10
N ASP A 64 27.04 -14.25 10.72
CA ASP A 64 25.95 -14.74 11.59
C ASP A 64 25.93 -16.29 11.74
N GLY A 65 26.91 -17.00 11.18
CA GLY A 65 27.08 -18.45 11.33
C GLY A 65 26.33 -19.30 10.31
N SER A 66 25.55 -18.69 9.41
CA SER A 66 24.83 -19.39 8.33
C SER A 66 25.69 -19.54 7.07
N ILE A 67 26.75 -20.35 7.16
CA ILE A 67 27.79 -20.52 6.14
C ILE A 67 27.21 -20.85 4.75
N LEU A 68 26.28 -21.80 4.67
CA LEU A 68 25.72 -22.26 3.40
C LEU A 68 24.96 -21.14 2.64
N ILE A 69 24.13 -20.37 3.35
CA ILE A 69 23.35 -19.28 2.76
C ILE A 69 24.29 -18.15 2.34
N GLY A 70 25.28 -17.81 3.18
CA GLY A 70 26.31 -16.83 2.84
C GLY A 70 27.07 -17.17 1.56
N LEU A 71 27.46 -18.44 1.38
CA LEU A 71 28.13 -18.90 0.16
C LEU A 71 27.25 -18.79 -1.09
N ILE A 72 25.96 -19.13 -0.99
CA ILE A 72 25.00 -18.99 -2.09
C ILE A 72 24.86 -17.52 -2.51
N VAL A 73 24.74 -16.61 -1.54
CA VAL A 73 24.60 -15.17 -1.80
C VAL A 73 25.87 -14.57 -2.40
N ILE A 74 27.06 -14.97 -1.93
CA ILE A 74 28.33 -14.56 -2.52
C ILE A 74 28.46 -15.12 -3.95
N GLY A 75 28.09 -16.37 -4.18
CA GLY A 75 28.04 -16.96 -5.53
C GLY A 75 27.13 -16.16 -6.48
N LEU A 76 25.96 -15.73 -5.99
CA LEU A 76 25.04 -14.86 -6.74
C LEU A 76 25.66 -13.49 -7.05
N SER A 77 26.45 -12.93 -6.13
CA SER A 77 27.17 -11.67 -6.39
C SER A 77 28.22 -11.81 -7.51
N ILE A 78 28.97 -12.93 -7.55
CA ILE A 78 29.94 -13.23 -8.60
C ILE A 78 29.23 -13.40 -9.95
N TYR A 79 28.10 -14.11 -9.96
CA TYR A 79 27.26 -14.23 -11.15
C TYR A 79 26.78 -12.86 -11.68
N LEU A 80 26.35 -11.96 -10.79
CA LEU A 80 25.95 -10.60 -11.17
C LEU A 80 27.11 -9.78 -11.75
N VAL A 81 28.34 -9.98 -11.27
CA VAL A 81 29.55 -9.36 -11.85
C VAL A 81 29.78 -9.89 -13.27
N THR A 82 29.70 -11.20 -13.50
CA THR A 82 29.83 -11.78 -14.84
C THR A 82 28.75 -11.25 -15.78
N TYR A 83 27.50 -11.18 -15.30
CA TYR A 83 26.38 -10.61 -16.04
C TYR A 83 26.61 -9.13 -16.41
N TYR A 84 27.16 -8.32 -15.50
CA TYR A 84 27.49 -6.92 -15.76
C TYR A 84 28.46 -6.75 -16.95
N TYR A 85 29.52 -7.56 -17.01
CA TYR A 85 30.47 -7.51 -18.11
C TYR A 85 29.86 -7.93 -19.45
N GLN A 86 28.95 -8.91 -19.44
CA GLN A 86 28.21 -9.32 -20.63
C GLN A 86 27.19 -8.27 -21.09
N LEU A 87 26.58 -7.53 -20.16
CA LEU A 87 25.56 -6.52 -20.46
C LEU A 87 26.16 -5.19 -20.94
N LYS A 88 27.39 -4.86 -20.51
CA LYS A 88 28.08 -3.60 -20.84
C LYS A 88 27.95 -3.15 -22.31
N PRO A 89 28.16 -4.00 -23.35
CA PRO A 89 28.04 -3.57 -24.75
C PRO A 89 26.62 -3.15 -25.15
N TYR A 90 25.58 -3.63 -24.46
CA TYR A 90 24.18 -3.35 -24.80
C TYR A 90 23.62 -2.08 -24.14
N ILE A 91 24.36 -1.47 -23.20
CA ILE A 91 23.90 -0.29 -22.45
C ILE A 91 23.68 0.93 -23.36
N ALA A 92 24.51 1.08 -24.41
CA ALA A 92 24.38 2.19 -25.35
C ALA A 92 23.03 2.14 -26.10
N PHE A 93 22.60 0.95 -26.54
CA PHE A 93 21.31 0.75 -27.19
C PHE A 93 20.14 1.03 -26.24
N ALA A 94 20.19 0.48 -25.02
CA ALA A 94 19.16 0.73 -24.00
C ALA A 94 19.03 2.23 -23.65
N THR A 95 20.15 2.95 -23.60
CA THR A 95 20.19 4.40 -23.35
C THR A 95 19.46 5.18 -24.42
N VAL A 96 19.63 4.83 -25.70
CA VAL A 96 18.93 5.49 -26.81
C VAL A 96 17.42 5.24 -26.72
N ASN A 97 17.00 4.00 -26.46
CA ASN A 97 15.58 3.66 -26.30
C ASN A 97 14.93 4.42 -25.14
N LEU A 98 15.61 4.53 -24.00
CA LEU A 98 15.09 5.27 -22.84
C LEU A 98 14.95 6.76 -23.15
N LYS A 99 15.91 7.36 -23.86
CA LYS A 99 15.82 8.77 -24.30
C LYS A 99 14.64 9.01 -25.23
N ILE A 100 14.40 8.10 -26.17
CA ILE A 100 13.26 8.15 -27.09
C ILE A 100 11.94 8.03 -26.30
N ALA A 101 11.85 7.10 -25.36
CA ALA A 101 10.67 6.96 -24.51
C ALA A 101 10.41 8.21 -23.66
N CYS A 102 11.46 8.80 -23.06
CA CYS A 102 11.35 10.06 -22.33
C CYS A 102 10.91 11.21 -23.23
N LYS A 103 11.41 11.28 -24.47
CA LYS A 103 10.99 12.27 -25.46
C LYS A 103 9.50 12.15 -25.77
N ALA A 104 9.01 10.92 -25.99
CA ALA A 104 7.58 10.67 -26.20
C ALA A 104 6.71 11.15 -25.03
N LEU A 105 7.16 10.93 -23.78
CA LEU A 105 6.44 11.41 -22.59
C LEU A 105 6.47 12.94 -22.46
N GLN A 106 7.55 13.59 -22.86
CA GLN A 106 7.68 15.06 -22.85
C GLN A 106 6.82 15.72 -23.95
N GLU A 107 6.65 15.05 -25.08
CA GLU A 107 5.79 15.51 -26.18
C GLU A 107 4.29 15.18 -25.95
N LEU A 108 3.96 14.40 -24.91
CA LEU A 108 2.60 14.04 -24.51
C LEU A 108 2.28 14.45 -23.05
N PRO A 109 2.39 15.73 -22.65
CA PRO A 109 2.15 16.17 -21.27
C PRO A 109 0.76 15.82 -20.69
N SER A 110 -0.26 15.66 -21.53
CA SER A 110 -1.61 15.23 -21.13
C SER A 110 -1.63 13.84 -20.48
N LEU A 111 -0.61 12.99 -20.73
CA LEU A 111 -0.44 11.72 -20.01
C LEU A 111 -0.26 11.92 -18.50
N PHE A 112 0.43 12.99 -18.09
CA PHE A 112 0.59 13.31 -16.68
C PHE A 112 -0.75 13.67 -16.04
N LEU A 113 -1.58 14.45 -16.75
CA LEU A 113 -2.90 14.82 -16.27
C LEU A 113 -3.81 13.59 -16.14
N THR A 114 -3.87 12.72 -17.16
CA THR A 114 -4.68 11.49 -17.07
C THR A 114 -4.23 10.59 -15.93
N THR A 115 -2.91 10.45 -15.73
CA THR A 115 -2.36 9.63 -14.64
C THR A 115 -2.68 10.24 -13.28
N ALA A 116 -2.57 11.57 -13.14
CA ALA A 116 -2.94 12.27 -11.92
C ALA A 116 -4.43 12.08 -11.57
N VAL A 117 -5.32 12.11 -12.55
CA VAL A 117 -6.75 11.84 -12.35
C VAL A 117 -6.98 10.41 -11.87
N VAL A 118 -6.36 9.41 -12.51
CA VAL A 118 -6.50 8.00 -12.08
C VAL A 118 -5.93 7.78 -10.68
N ILE A 119 -4.79 8.40 -10.34
CA ILE A 119 -4.21 8.36 -9.00
C ILE A 119 -5.15 9.02 -7.97
N GLY A 120 -5.78 10.15 -8.33
CA GLY A 120 -6.77 10.82 -7.48
C GLY A 120 -7.97 9.93 -7.19
N LEU A 121 -8.53 9.28 -8.22
CA LEU A 121 -9.61 8.30 -8.06
C LEU A 121 -9.18 7.11 -7.19
N GLN A 122 -7.94 6.63 -7.37
CA GLN A 122 -7.38 5.55 -6.56
C GLN A 122 -7.23 5.96 -5.08
N ALA A 123 -6.81 7.19 -4.80
CA ALA A 123 -6.69 7.70 -3.44
C ALA A 123 -8.07 7.82 -2.77
N LEU A 124 -9.08 8.30 -3.49
CA LEU A 124 -10.46 8.32 -3.01
C LEU A 124 -10.96 6.91 -2.69
N PHE A 125 -10.67 5.94 -3.56
CA PHE A 125 -11.00 4.54 -3.30
C PHE A 125 -10.30 3.99 -2.05
N TYR A 126 -9.03 4.32 -1.80
CA TYR A 126 -8.34 3.93 -0.57
C TYR A 126 -8.96 4.54 0.69
N LEU A 127 -9.41 5.80 0.62
CA LEU A 127 -10.15 6.41 1.73
C LEU A 127 -11.47 5.68 2.00
N LEU A 128 -12.24 5.39 0.94
CA LEU A 128 -13.48 4.61 1.04
C LEU A 128 -13.22 3.21 1.61
N TRP A 129 -12.16 2.55 1.14
CA TRP A 129 -11.76 1.24 1.63
C TRP A 129 -11.39 1.27 3.12
N PHE A 130 -10.60 2.26 3.54
CA PHE A 130 -10.24 2.44 4.94
C PHE A 130 -11.46 2.69 5.82
N LEU A 131 -12.38 3.56 5.39
CA LEU A 131 -13.65 3.80 6.09
C LEU A 131 -14.48 2.52 6.21
N THR A 132 -14.49 1.68 5.17
CA THR A 132 -15.20 0.39 5.18
C THR A 132 -14.58 -0.58 6.18
N VAL A 133 -13.25 -0.70 6.21
CA VAL A 133 -12.53 -1.58 7.15
C VAL A 133 -12.74 -1.14 8.60
N VAL A 134 -12.60 0.17 8.86
CA VAL A 134 -12.83 0.72 10.20
C VAL A 134 -14.28 0.53 10.60
N GLY A 135 -15.22 0.86 9.71
CA GLY A 135 -16.66 0.72 9.96
C GLY A 135 -17.06 -0.71 10.31
N GLU A 136 -16.52 -1.70 9.61
CA GLU A 136 -16.77 -3.11 9.92
C GLU A 136 -16.09 -3.53 11.23
N ALA A 137 -14.84 -3.11 11.46
CA ALA A 137 -14.11 -3.45 12.68
C ALA A 137 -14.76 -2.86 13.94
N THR A 138 -15.38 -1.68 13.84
CA THR A 138 -16.02 -0.99 14.97
C THR A 138 -17.53 -1.21 15.06
N ASN A 139 -18.11 -2.11 14.26
CA ASN A 139 -19.54 -2.30 14.23
C ASN A 139 -20.05 -2.87 15.56
N GLU A 140 -20.82 -2.07 16.30
CA GLU A 140 -21.39 -2.45 17.59
C GLU A 140 -22.46 -3.55 17.47
N SER A 141 -23.11 -3.64 16.30
CA SER A 141 -24.22 -4.57 16.04
C SER A 141 -23.80 -6.04 15.96
N THR A 142 -22.53 -6.29 15.65
CA THR A 142 -21.96 -7.64 15.45
C THR A 142 -21.11 -8.10 16.62
N SER A 143 -20.98 -7.27 17.66
CA SER A 143 -20.10 -7.54 18.80
C SER A 143 -20.88 -7.95 20.04
N TYR A 144 -20.60 -9.18 20.49
CA TYR A 144 -21.10 -9.76 21.73
C TYR A 144 -19.97 -9.96 22.73
N ILE A 145 -20.26 -9.71 24.00
CA ILE A 145 -19.40 -10.08 25.13
C ILE A 145 -19.98 -11.37 25.72
N TYR A 146 -19.23 -12.46 25.63
CA TYR A 146 -19.60 -13.73 26.27
C TYR A 146 -19.03 -13.78 27.69
N SER A 147 -19.91 -13.91 28.69
CA SER A 147 -19.52 -14.11 30.07
C SER A 147 -20.56 -14.93 30.82
N TYR A 148 -20.13 -15.84 31.69
CA TYR A 148 -21.00 -16.73 32.47
C TYR A 148 -22.10 -17.47 31.65
N GLY A 149 -21.81 -17.82 30.39
CA GLY A 149 -22.74 -18.51 29.50
C GLY A 149 -23.81 -17.63 28.85
N GLN A 150 -23.77 -16.32 29.08
CA GLN A 150 -24.67 -15.33 28.47
C GLN A 150 -23.92 -14.43 27.49
N SER A 151 -24.63 -13.93 26.47
CA SER A 151 -24.11 -12.98 25.49
C SER A 151 -24.77 -11.61 25.66
N TYR A 152 -23.96 -10.59 25.90
CA TYR A 152 -24.41 -9.21 25.98
C TYR A 152 -24.03 -8.45 24.72
N SER A 153 -24.93 -7.65 24.16
CA SER A 153 -24.57 -6.74 23.06
C SER A 153 -23.73 -5.57 23.60
N LEU A 154 -22.81 -5.04 22.79
CA LEU A 154 -21.95 -3.93 23.22
C LEU A 154 -22.74 -2.70 23.67
N SER A 155 -23.90 -2.44 23.05
CA SER A 155 -24.83 -1.36 23.42
C SER A 155 -25.41 -1.47 24.84
N GLN A 156 -25.37 -2.66 25.44
CA GLN A 156 -25.84 -2.91 26.81
C GLN A 156 -24.72 -2.79 27.85
N CYS A 157 -23.50 -2.46 27.42
CA CYS A 157 -22.30 -2.52 28.24
C CYS A 157 -21.64 -1.16 28.41
N SER A 158 -21.26 -0.81 29.65
CA SER A 158 -20.45 0.37 29.96
C SER A 158 -19.06 -0.04 30.45
N THR A 159 -18.02 0.68 29.99
CA THR A 159 -16.60 0.41 30.32
C THR A 159 -16.07 1.44 31.33
N TYR A 160 -15.39 0.96 32.36
CA TYR A 160 -14.75 1.77 33.40
C TYR A 160 -13.27 1.42 33.53
N THR A 161 -12.41 2.42 33.61
CA THR A 161 -10.97 2.27 33.85
C THR A 161 -10.62 2.77 35.25
N TYR A 162 -9.91 1.97 36.06
CA TYR A 162 -9.59 2.30 37.46
C TYR A 162 -8.20 1.79 37.85
N THR A 163 -7.55 2.46 38.82
CA THR A 163 -6.15 2.19 39.21
C THR A 163 -6.00 1.52 40.57
N ASN A 164 -6.86 1.84 41.55
CA ASN A 164 -6.79 1.27 42.91
C ASN A 164 -8.08 0.50 43.26
N THR A 165 -9.19 1.22 43.39
CA THR A 165 -10.48 0.65 43.74
C THR A 165 -11.61 1.28 42.92
N LEU A 166 -12.61 0.47 42.58
CA LEU A 166 -13.83 0.92 41.92
C LEU A 166 -15.02 0.31 42.64
N THR A 167 -15.90 1.14 43.17
CA THR A 167 -17.12 0.71 43.86
C THR A 167 -18.30 0.93 42.93
N ILE A 168 -18.95 -0.14 42.50
CA ILE A 168 -20.19 -0.05 41.71
C ILE A 168 -21.30 -0.80 42.43
N SER A 169 -22.43 -0.13 42.63
CA SER A 169 -23.57 -0.60 43.40
C SER A 169 -23.14 -1.01 44.82
N ASN A 170 -22.80 -2.28 45.05
CA ASN A 170 -22.36 -2.83 46.35
C ASN A 170 -21.07 -3.66 46.28
N THR A 171 -20.41 -3.73 45.12
CA THR A 171 -19.19 -4.51 44.94
C THR A 171 -17.99 -3.58 44.79
N THR A 172 -16.98 -3.76 45.64
CA THR A 172 -15.69 -3.09 45.56
C THR A 172 -14.71 -3.96 44.77
N LEU A 173 -14.29 -3.47 43.61
CA LEU A 173 -13.24 -4.10 42.81
C LEU A 173 -11.90 -3.48 43.18
N THR A 174 -10.90 -4.32 43.48
CA THR A 174 -9.51 -3.88 43.69
C THR A 174 -8.70 -4.17 42.43
N CYS A 175 -7.80 -3.26 42.05
CA CYS A 175 -6.90 -3.45 40.92
C CYS A 175 -5.53 -3.89 41.42
N ALA A 176 -5.00 -4.98 40.85
CA ALA A 176 -3.65 -5.47 41.14
C ALA A 176 -2.58 -4.90 40.19
N TYR A 177 -2.98 -4.10 39.20
CA TYR A 177 -2.12 -3.54 38.14
C TYR A 177 -2.18 -2.01 38.14
N THR A 178 -1.35 -1.35 37.32
CA THR A 178 -1.37 0.11 37.19
C THR A 178 -2.68 0.65 36.62
N ASN A 179 -3.32 -0.09 35.70
CA ASN A 179 -4.64 0.22 35.13
C ASN A 179 -5.45 -1.07 34.96
N CYS A 180 -6.67 -1.11 35.51
CA CYS A 180 -7.65 -2.18 35.32
C CYS A 180 -8.88 -1.66 34.59
N ASN A 181 -9.51 -2.55 33.80
CA ASN A 181 -10.74 -2.26 33.09
C ASN A 181 -11.85 -3.18 33.60
N ALA A 182 -13.01 -2.59 33.92
CA ALA A 182 -14.22 -3.31 34.28
C ALA A 182 -15.34 -2.96 33.30
N CYS A 183 -16.15 -3.96 32.94
CA CYS A 183 -17.33 -3.77 32.12
C CYS A 183 -18.59 -4.27 32.77
N ILE A 184 -19.64 -3.47 32.65
CA ILE A 184 -20.93 -3.72 33.26
C ILE A 184 -21.95 -3.88 32.16
N CYS A 185 -22.51 -5.07 32.04
CA CYS A 185 -23.51 -5.39 31.03
C CYS A 185 -24.79 -5.87 31.73
N SER A 186 -25.90 -5.14 31.60
CA SER A 186 -27.22 -5.52 32.16
C SER A 186 -27.16 -6.12 33.59
N ASN A 187 -26.40 -5.48 34.50
CA ASN A 187 -26.10 -5.88 35.90
C ASN A 187 -25.03 -6.96 36.16
N SER A 188 -24.41 -7.54 35.14
CA SER A 188 -23.24 -8.41 35.31
C SER A 188 -21.94 -7.61 35.26
N ILE A 189 -21.07 -7.78 36.26
CA ILE A 189 -19.75 -7.16 36.31
C ILE A 189 -18.71 -8.14 35.77
N ILE A 190 -17.98 -7.73 34.73
CA ILE A 190 -16.94 -8.51 34.08
C ILE A 190 -15.62 -7.74 34.25
N VAL A 191 -14.62 -8.37 34.87
CA VAL A 191 -13.34 -7.73 35.16
C VAL A 191 -12.27 -8.31 34.23
N TYR A 192 -11.64 -7.46 33.44
CA TYR A 192 -10.50 -7.83 32.61
C TYR A 192 -9.23 -7.18 33.15
N PRO A 193 -8.30 -7.95 33.76
CA PRO A 193 -7.01 -7.41 34.13
C PRO A 193 -6.27 -6.97 32.85
N SER A 194 -5.93 -5.67 32.79
CA SER A 194 -5.10 -5.02 31.77
C SER A 194 -5.53 -5.15 30.29
N LYS A 195 -6.72 -5.66 29.97
CA LYS A 195 -7.27 -5.72 28.60
C LYS A 195 -8.51 -4.83 28.46
N PRO A 196 -8.72 -4.18 27.30
CA PRO A 196 -9.98 -3.50 27.03
C PRO A 196 -11.12 -4.53 26.99
N CYS A 197 -12.31 -4.15 27.44
CA CYS A 197 -13.46 -5.06 27.45
C CYS A 197 -13.97 -5.43 26.07
N TYR A 198 -13.66 -4.58 25.09
CA TYR A 198 -14.00 -4.79 23.70
C TYR A 198 -12.71 -4.78 22.89
N THR A 199 -12.54 -5.81 22.06
CA THR A 199 -11.56 -5.80 21.00
C THR A 199 -12.31 -5.88 19.68
N PRO A 200 -12.08 -4.93 18.75
CA PRO A 200 -12.67 -5.01 17.43
C PRO A 200 -12.22 -6.31 16.77
N LYS A 201 -13.19 -7.07 16.25
CA LYS A 201 -12.93 -8.34 15.57
C LYS A 201 -13.28 -8.19 14.10
N LEU A 202 -12.30 -8.45 13.24
CA LEU A 202 -12.51 -8.54 11.81
C LEU A 202 -12.52 -10.02 11.43
N TYR A 203 -13.66 -10.51 10.95
CA TYR A 203 -13.77 -11.89 10.51
C TYR A 203 -12.87 -12.13 9.31
N TYR A 204 -12.16 -13.27 9.32
CA TYR A 204 -11.19 -13.62 8.29
C TYR A 204 -11.78 -13.56 6.87
N ASN A 205 -13.00 -14.04 6.67
CA ASN A 205 -13.67 -14.02 5.35
C ASN A 205 -13.97 -12.60 4.86
N VAL A 206 -14.39 -11.71 5.77
CA VAL A 206 -14.69 -10.31 5.43
C VAL A 206 -13.40 -9.57 5.12
N TYR A 207 -12.35 -9.79 5.94
CA TYR A 207 -11.02 -9.28 5.67
C TYR A 207 -10.47 -9.73 4.32
N ALA A 208 -10.63 -11.02 3.97
CA ALA A 208 -10.21 -11.57 2.69
C ALA A 208 -10.88 -10.87 1.50
N LEU A 209 -12.20 -10.65 1.57
CA LEU A 209 -12.96 -9.95 0.53
C LEU A 209 -12.59 -8.47 0.43
N LEU A 210 -12.35 -7.81 1.56
CA LEU A 210 -11.87 -6.43 1.60
C LEU A 210 -10.46 -6.32 0.99
N LEU A 211 -9.54 -7.21 1.32
CA LEU A 211 -8.21 -7.25 0.69
C LEU A 211 -8.31 -7.51 -0.81
N LEU A 212 -9.18 -8.44 -1.23
CA LEU A 212 -9.40 -8.72 -2.64
C LEU A 212 -9.90 -7.49 -3.39
N SER A 213 -10.88 -6.75 -2.85
CA SER A 213 -11.40 -5.54 -3.49
C SER A 213 -10.35 -4.43 -3.59
N LEU A 214 -9.49 -4.29 -2.56
CA LEU A 214 -8.37 -3.36 -2.56
C LEU A 214 -7.39 -3.67 -3.69
N LEU A 215 -6.86 -4.89 -3.69
CA LEU A 215 -5.82 -5.33 -4.61
C LEU A 215 -6.32 -5.40 -6.05
N TRP A 216 -7.58 -5.76 -6.24
CA TRP A 216 -8.22 -5.80 -7.56
C TRP A 216 -8.34 -4.41 -8.16
N THR A 217 -8.88 -3.44 -7.40
CA THR A 217 -9.06 -2.07 -7.89
C THR A 217 -7.71 -1.39 -8.17
N SER A 218 -6.72 -1.56 -7.27
CA SER A 218 -5.36 -1.05 -7.51
C SER A 218 -4.73 -1.61 -8.79
N SER A 219 -4.98 -2.90 -9.07
CA SER A 219 -4.46 -3.56 -10.28
C SER A 219 -5.17 -3.05 -11.54
N ILE A 220 -6.49 -2.84 -11.47
CA ILE A 220 -7.27 -2.24 -12.57
C ILE A 220 -6.74 -0.86 -12.91
N SER A 221 -6.60 0.03 -11.92
CA SER A 221 -6.13 1.40 -12.14
C SER A 221 -4.74 1.43 -12.80
N SER A 222 -3.82 0.59 -12.32
CA SER A 222 -2.48 0.48 -12.90
C SER A 222 -2.51 -0.01 -14.34
N ASN A 223 -3.36 -0.99 -14.62
CA ASN A 223 -3.50 -1.57 -15.96
C ASN A 223 -4.17 -0.60 -16.95
N ILE A 224 -5.14 0.22 -16.50
CA ILE A 224 -5.73 1.30 -17.30
C ILE A 224 -4.66 2.31 -17.72
N VAL A 225 -3.82 2.75 -16.77
CA VAL A 225 -2.71 3.69 -17.07
C VAL A 225 -1.74 3.05 -18.06
N ASN A 226 -1.33 1.79 -17.84
CA ASN A 226 -0.40 1.09 -18.73
C ASN A 226 -0.95 0.94 -20.15
N CYS A 227 -2.23 0.57 -20.31
CA CYS A 227 -2.88 0.47 -21.62
C CYS A 227 -2.99 1.85 -22.30
N THR A 228 -3.35 2.89 -21.54
CA THR A 228 -3.47 4.26 -22.04
C THR A 228 -2.12 4.80 -22.53
N VAL A 229 -1.07 4.64 -21.72
CA VAL A 229 0.30 5.08 -22.05
C VAL A 229 0.83 4.31 -23.26
N SER A 230 0.73 2.98 -23.26
CA SER A 230 1.23 2.14 -24.36
C SER A 230 0.55 2.49 -25.68
N ARG A 231 -0.77 2.70 -25.66
CA ARG A 231 -1.54 3.08 -26.85
C ARG A 231 -1.21 4.49 -27.34
N SER A 232 -1.03 5.44 -26.42
CA SER A 232 -0.67 6.82 -26.75
C SER A 232 0.73 6.88 -27.37
N ILE A 233 1.71 6.17 -26.79
CA ILE A 233 3.07 6.07 -27.34
C ILE A 233 3.07 5.38 -28.71
N SER A 234 2.27 4.33 -28.89
CA SER A 234 2.16 3.66 -30.20
C SER A 234 1.65 4.61 -31.28
N LYS A 235 0.71 5.50 -30.96
CA LYS A 235 0.21 6.50 -31.91
C LYS A 235 1.24 7.60 -32.17
N TRP A 236 1.93 8.07 -31.12
CA TRP A 236 3.05 9.01 -31.22
C TRP A 236 4.18 8.47 -32.12
N TRP A 237 4.48 7.17 -32.03
CA TRP A 237 5.52 6.54 -32.84
C TRP A 237 5.19 6.50 -34.33
N ILE A 238 3.92 6.34 -34.68
CA ILE A 238 3.47 6.10 -36.07
C ILE A 238 3.14 7.41 -36.78
N ASN A 239 2.62 8.41 -36.06
CA ASN A 239 2.10 9.64 -36.63
C ASN A 239 3.02 10.82 -36.30
N ASN A 240 3.50 11.52 -37.33
CA ASN A 240 4.38 12.69 -37.17
C ASN A 240 3.65 13.95 -36.69
N ASP A 241 2.33 14.07 -36.96
CA ASP A 241 1.48 15.17 -36.51
C ASP A 241 0.31 14.60 -35.69
N ILE A 242 0.41 14.72 -34.38
CA ILE A 242 -0.60 14.23 -33.44
C ILE A 242 -1.20 15.39 -32.66
N ASN A 243 -2.53 15.45 -32.66
CA ASN A 243 -3.23 16.20 -31.62
C ASN A 243 -3.09 15.42 -30.32
N GLU A 244 -2.14 15.87 -29.51
CA GLU A 244 -1.69 15.26 -28.27
C GLU A 244 -2.85 14.92 -27.31
N SER A 245 -3.65 15.93 -26.97
CA SER A 245 -4.77 15.81 -26.04
C SER A 245 -5.83 14.82 -26.52
N ALA A 246 -6.17 14.84 -27.80
CA ALA A 246 -7.13 13.92 -28.40
C ALA A 246 -6.60 12.49 -28.42
N THR A 247 -5.31 12.31 -28.70
CA THR A 247 -4.63 11.01 -28.76
C THR A 247 -4.67 10.30 -27.41
N VAL A 248 -4.36 11.03 -26.34
CA VAL A 248 -4.36 10.51 -24.97
C VAL A 248 -5.78 10.22 -24.49
N TRP A 249 -6.72 11.15 -24.70
CA TRP A 249 -8.12 10.97 -24.30
C TRP A 249 -8.78 9.78 -24.99
N GLU A 250 -8.59 9.62 -26.31
CA GLU A 250 -9.12 8.49 -27.05
C GLU A 250 -8.53 7.16 -26.53
N SER A 251 -7.23 7.14 -26.20
CA SER A 251 -6.57 5.97 -25.64
C SER A 251 -7.11 5.59 -24.26
N LEU A 252 -7.42 6.58 -23.43
CA LEU A 252 -8.07 6.39 -22.13
C LEU A 252 -9.50 5.86 -22.30
N TYR A 253 -10.29 6.48 -23.18
CA TYR A 253 -11.67 6.09 -23.46
C TYR A 253 -11.76 4.63 -23.93
N ILE A 254 -10.87 4.22 -24.85
CA ILE A 254 -10.80 2.84 -25.36
C ILE A 254 -10.43 1.86 -24.23
N SER A 255 -9.50 2.24 -23.36
CA SER A 255 -9.12 1.44 -22.20
C SER A 255 -10.27 1.26 -21.20
N LEU A 256 -11.11 2.28 -21.05
CA LEU A 256 -12.29 2.29 -20.16
C LEU A 256 -13.55 1.65 -20.75
N THR A 257 -13.60 1.44 -22.06
CA THR A 257 -14.79 0.89 -22.73
C THR A 257 -14.50 -0.47 -23.35
N THR A 258 -13.76 -0.49 -24.45
CA THR A 258 -13.53 -1.70 -25.25
C THR A 258 -12.60 -2.70 -24.57
N SER A 259 -11.50 -2.24 -23.98
CA SER A 259 -10.52 -3.13 -23.34
C SER A 259 -10.80 -3.38 -21.85
N PHE A 260 -11.81 -2.71 -21.28
CA PHE A 260 -12.06 -2.71 -19.84
C PHE A 260 -12.32 -4.12 -19.30
N GLY A 261 -13.12 -4.93 -20.00
CA GLY A 261 -13.40 -6.31 -19.59
C GLY A 261 -12.14 -7.17 -19.43
N SER A 262 -11.23 -7.10 -20.41
CA SER A 262 -9.95 -7.82 -20.33
C SER A 262 -9.04 -7.31 -19.21
N ILE A 263 -9.04 -5.99 -18.97
CA ILE A 263 -8.27 -5.36 -17.88
C ILE A 263 -8.80 -5.83 -16.52
N CYS A 264 -10.12 -5.85 -16.33
CA CYS A 264 -10.75 -6.30 -15.09
C CYS A 264 -10.48 -7.78 -14.81
N PHE A 265 -10.63 -8.63 -15.84
CA PHE A 265 -10.41 -10.06 -15.70
C PHE A 265 -8.93 -10.40 -15.41
N GLY A 266 -7.99 -9.80 -16.14
CA GLY A 266 -6.56 -9.98 -15.88
C GLY A 266 -6.16 -9.50 -14.47
N SER A 267 -6.71 -8.36 -14.05
CA SER A 267 -6.47 -7.81 -12.70
C SER A 267 -7.04 -8.70 -11.60
N LEU A 268 -8.16 -9.40 -11.84
CA LEU A 268 -8.79 -10.27 -10.85
C LEU A 268 -7.88 -11.45 -10.50
N PHE A 269 -7.26 -12.08 -11.50
CA PHE A 269 -6.36 -13.21 -11.27
C PHE A 269 -5.14 -12.80 -10.41
N VAL A 270 -4.53 -11.66 -10.74
CA VAL A 270 -3.41 -11.10 -9.96
C VAL A 270 -3.84 -10.76 -8.54
N ALA A 271 -5.02 -10.19 -8.37
CA ALA A 271 -5.55 -9.82 -7.05
C ALA A 271 -5.78 -11.05 -6.17
N ILE A 272 -6.38 -12.13 -6.70
CA ILE A 272 -6.59 -13.37 -5.95
C ILE A 272 -5.25 -13.94 -5.44
N LEU A 273 -4.24 -14.03 -6.30
CA LEU A 273 -2.92 -14.55 -5.90
C LEU A 273 -2.26 -13.68 -4.83
N ARG A 274 -2.36 -12.35 -4.96
CA ARG A 274 -1.83 -11.43 -3.95
C ARG A 274 -2.58 -11.56 -2.63
N THR A 275 -3.92 -11.64 -2.66
CA THR A 275 -4.73 -11.81 -1.45
C THR A 275 -4.37 -13.09 -0.71
N ILE A 276 -4.23 -14.21 -1.42
CA ILE A 276 -3.80 -15.48 -0.82
C ILE A 276 -2.43 -15.33 -0.16
N ARG A 277 -1.46 -14.73 -0.86
CA ARG A 277 -0.11 -14.50 -0.34
C ARG A 277 -0.09 -13.59 0.91
N TYR A 278 -1.00 -12.63 1.01
CA TYR A 278 -1.10 -11.78 2.20
C TYR A 278 -1.79 -12.45 3.39
N MET A 279 -2.48 -13.58 3.17
CA MET A 279 -3.22 -14.29 4.20
C MET A 279 -2.53 -15.56 4.71
N ILE A 280 -1.54 -16.09 3.98
CA ILE A 280 -0.67 -17.22 4.38
C ILE A 280 0.59 -16.66 5.03
#